data_AF-A0A8J3CCX5-F1
#
_entry.id   AF-A0A8J3CCX5-F1
#
_cell.length_a   1.000
_cell.length_b   1.000
_cell.length_c   1.000
_cell.angle_alpha   90.00
_cell.angle_beta   90.00
_cell.angle_gamma   90.00
#
_symmetry.space_group_name_H-M   'P 1'
#
loop_
_entity.id
_entity.type
_entity.pdbx_description
1 polymer ?
#
loop_
_entity_poly.entity_id
_entity_poly.type
_entity_poly.pdbx_seq_one_letter_code
_entity_poly.pdbx_strand_id
1 'polypeptide(L)'
;MLCLICTDRDVGYTYACDRCVDDTRRRLRELEQYALVLTLTAGPLRAGTSRRAPGYTSRSPARDDVVVMLDVRSAGGASVHRLHDPRDADEQPYRSILGSLAGIADWIREEQQVTRPSGPPQLVREVGYLLGQLAWCAQQQWIDELADDIRELHAQARQLAGDAPPRPLGTCIVVGCTGTVYPVQLRTVEGIHDGARCSICHRTYDGLDLVRLRVAQEAS
;
A
#
# COMPACT_ATOMS: atom_id res chain seq x y z
N MET A 1 13.55 18.27 17.20
CA MET A 1 14.02 17.43 16.09
C MET A 1 12.81 17.17 15.20
N LEU A 2 12.96 17.03 13.88
CA LEU A 2 11.83 16.72 12.98
C LEU A 2 11.73 15.21 12.80
N CYS A 3 10.51 14.69 12.69
CA CYS A 3 10.29 13.31 12.27
C CYS A 3 10.78 13.12 10.83
N LEU A 4 11.64 12.13 10.57
CA LEU A 4 12.17 11.89 9.21
C LEU A 4 11.09 11.40 8.23
N ILE A 5 10.05 10.72 8.72
CA ILE A 5 8.96 10.19 7.89
C ILE A 5 7.99 11.29 7.43
N CYS A 6 7.55 12.17 8.33
CA CYS A 6 6.48 13.14 8.05
C CYS A 6 6.88 14.61 8.18
N THR A 7 8.12 14.90 8.58
CA THR A 7 8.67 16.25 8.84
C THR A 7 7.99 17.03 9.97
N ASP A 8 7.09 16.41 10.73
CA ASP A 8 6.41 17.04 11.87
C ASP A 8 7.36 17.21 13.08
N ARG A 9 7.08 18.18 13.94
CA ARG A 9 7.90 18.54 15.12
C ARG A 9 7.64 17.68 16.35
N ASP A 10 6.55 16.92 16.36
CA ASP A 10 6.13 16.12 17.51
C ASP A 10 6.85 14.75 17.52
N VAL A 11 8.06 14.71 18.06
CA VAL A 11 8.89 13.48 18.07
C VAL A 11 8.70 12.71 19.39
N GLY A 12 8.09 11.53 19.30
CA GLY A 12 7.99 10.55 20.40
C GLY A 12 9.25 9.68 20.55
N TYR A 13 9.99 9.49 19.45
CA TYR A 13 11.30 8.81 19.38
C TYR A 13 12.39 9.75 18.86
N THR A 14 13.63 9.28 18.76
CA THR A 14 14.75 10.08 18.24
C THR A 14 14.51 10.59 16.82
N TYR A 15 14.11 9.73 15.88
CA TYR A 15 13.97 10.10 14.46
C TYR A 15 12.55 9.97 13.90
N ALA A 16 11.59 9.47 14.70
CA ALA A 16 10.19 9.30 14.27
C ALA A 16 9.18 9.76 15.33
N CYS A 17 8.00 10.18 14.89
CA CYS A 17 6.85 10.45 15.77
C CYS A 17 6.04 9.17 16.05
N ASP A 18 5.33 9.14 17.18
CA ASP A 18 4.48 8.00 17.55
C ASP A 18 3.45 7.68 16.47
N ARG A 19 2.86 8.72 15.86
CA ARG A 19 1.89 8.57 14.77
C ARG A 19 2.45 7.82 13.58
N CYS A 20 3.67 8.12 13.15
CA CYS A 20 4.30 7.45 12.02
C CYS A 20 4.70 6.01 12.38
N VAL A 21 5.17 5.77 13.59
CA VAL A 21 5.47 4.41 14.07
C VAL A 21 4.19 3.56 14.16
N ASP A 22 3.09 4.12 14.65
CA ASP A 22 1.78 3.46 14.71
C ASP A 22 1.20 3.20 13.32
N ASP A 23 1.38 4.12 12.37
CA ASP A 23 0.98 3.94 10.98
C ASP A 23 1.74 2.78 10.32
N THR A 24 3.07 2.72 10.51
CA THR A 24 3.90 1.59 10.04
C THR A 24 3.49 0.28 10.72
N ARG A 25 3.22 0.30 12.03
CA ARG A 25 2.71 -0.85 12.79
C ARG A 25 1.38 -1.36 12.23
N ARG A 26 0.46 -0.45 11.92
CA ARG A 26 -0.83 -0.77 11.28
C ARG A 26 -0.61 -1.44 9.93
N ARG A 27 0.23 -0.87 9.06
CA ARG A 27 0.52 -1.43 7.72
C ARG A 27 1.09 -2.84 7.80
N LEU A 28 2.01 -3.11 8.72
CA LEU A 28 2.57 -4.46 8.93
C LEU A 28 1.48 -5.49 9.30
N ARG A 29 0.51 -5.11 10.15
CA ARG A 29 -0.62 -5.99 10.50
C ARG A 29 -1.57 -6.20 9.32
N GLU A 30 -1.82 -5.15 8.54
CA GLU A 30 -2.68 -5.23 7.36
C GLU A 30 -2.04 -6.09 6.25
N LEU A 31 -0.71 -6.08 6.11
CA LEU A 31 0.00 -6.97 5.18
C LEU A 31 -0.26 -8.45 5.46
N GLU A 32 -0.33 -8.86 6.72
CA GLU A 32 -0.69 -10.23 7.11
C GLU A 32 -2.12 -10.58 6.65
N GLN A 33 -3.06 -9.65 6.83
CA GLN A 33 -4.45 -9.81 6.40
C GLN A 33 -4.57 -9.86 4.88
N TYR A 34 -3.87 -8.99 4.16
CA TYR A 34 -3.87 -9.01 2.70
C TYR A 34 -3.27 -10.30 2.16
N ALA A 35 -2.19 -10.82 2.75
CA ALA A 35 -1.64 -12.11 2.33
C ALA A 35 -2.68 -13.25 2.42
N LEU A 36 -3.51 -13.25 3.46
CA LEU A 36 -4.62 -14.21 3.60
C LEU A 36 -5.67 -14.01 2.49
N VAL A 37 -6.13 -12.77 2.26
CA VAL A 37 -7.11 -12.44 1.20
C VAL A 37 -6.59 -12.80 -0.18
N LEU A 38 -5.32 -12.52 -0.45
CA LEU A 38 -4.66 -12.83 -1.71
C LEU A 38 -4.56 -14.34 -1.92
N THR A 39 -4.24 -15.11 -0.88
CA THR A 39 -4.22 -16.58 -0.95
C THR A 39 -5.58 -17.15 -1.37
N LEU A 40 -6.67 -16.57 -0.86
CA LEU A 40 -8.04 -16.98 -1.21
C LEU A 40 -8.45 -16.54 -2.63
N THR A 41 -7.83 -15.50 -3.17
CA THR A 41 -8.17 -14.92 -4.48
C THR A 41 -7.16 -15.25 -5.59
N ALA A 42 -6.15 -16.08 -5.29
CA ALA A 42 -5.16 -16.58 -6.25
C ALA A 42 -5.74 -17.57 -7.28
N GLY A 43 -6.90 -18.17 -6.96
CA GLY A 43 -7.61 -19.08 -7.87
C GLY A 43 -8.09 -18.42 -9.15
N PRO A 44 -8.42 -19.21 -10.19
CA PRO A 44 -8.81 -18.67 -11.49
C PRO A 44 -10.06 -17.80 -11.37
N LEU A 45 -10.01 -16.60 -11.95
CA LEU A 45 -11.20 -15.78 -12.17
C LEU A 45 -12.17 -16.63 -12.98
N ARG A 46 -13.29 -17.04 -12.37
CA ARG A 46 -14.34 -17.77 -13.09
C ARG A 46 -14.75 -16.92 -14.28
N ALA A 47 -14.41 -17.39 -15.47
CA ALA A 47 -14.62 -16.67 -16.71
C ALA A 47 -16.07 -16.19 -16.79
N GLY A 48 -16.26 -14.88 -16.96
CA GLY A 48 -17.55 -14.32 -17.34
C GLY A 48 -18.08 -15.03 -18.59
N THR A 49 -19.39 -15.22 -18.63
CA THR A 49 -20.15 -16.00 -19.63
C THR A 49 -20.05 -15.52 -21.09
N SER A 50 -19.12 -14.65 -21.44
CA SER A 50 -18.94 -14.19 -22.82
C SER A 50 -18.14 -15.21 -23.63
N ARG A 51 -18.85 -16.04 -24.40
CA ARG A 51 -18.27 -16.80 -25.53
C ARG A 51 -17.72 -15.81 -26.56
N ARG A 52 -16.43 -15.53 -26.53
CA ARG A 52 -15.66 -15.03 -27.68
C ARG A 52 -14.61 -16.05 -28.04
N ALA A 53 -14.45 -16.31 -29.34
CA ALA A 53 -13.42 -17.20 -29.85
C ALA A 53 -12.03 -16.70 -29.42
N PRO A 54 -11.14 -17.56 -28.90
CA PRO A 54 -9.86 -17.13 -28.36
C PRO A 54 -8.92 -16.72 -29.51
N GLY A 55 -8.45 -15.47 -29.49
CA GLY A 55 -7.17 -15.15 -30.14
C GLY A 55 -6.06 -15.86 -29.36
N TYR A 56 -5.01 -16.31 -30.06
CA TYR A 56 -3.85 -17.03 -29.51
C TYR A 56 -2.98 -16.14 -28.59
N THR A 57 -3.50 -15.66 -27.47
CA THR A 57 -2.70 -15.06 -26.40
C THR A 57 -2.60 -16.05 -25.25
N SER A 58 -1.41 -16.60 -25.01
CA SER A 58 -1.13 -17.46 -23.85
C SER A 58 -1.16 -16.61 -22.58
N ARG A 59 -2.34 -16.41 -21.99
CA ARG A 59 -2.47 -15.85 -20.65
C ARG A 59 -2.73 -16.98 -19.66
N SER A 60 -2.02 -16.94 -18.54
CA SER A 60 -2.24 -17.84 -17.41
C SER A 60 -3.71 -17.76 -16.95
N PRO A 61 -4.33 -18.88 -16.58
CA PRO A 61 -5.66 -18.85 -15.95
C PRO A 61 -5.62 -18.30 -14.52
N ALA A 62 -4.42 -18.18 -13.92
CA ALA A 62 -4.22 -17.61 -12.60
C ALA A 62 -4.00 -16.09 -12.67
N ARG A 63 -4.15 -15.42 -11.53
CA ARG A 63 -3.75 -14.02 -11.38
C ARG A 63 -2.24 -13.98 -11.11
N ASP A 64 -1.45 -13.90 -12.17
CA ASP A 64 0.03 -13.98 -12.07
C ASP A 64 0.62 -12.96 -11.09
N ASP A 65 0.07 -11.74 -11.04
CA ASP A 65 0.48 -10.70 -10.06
C ASP A 65 0.29 -11.14 -8.60
N VAL A 66 -0.80 -11.87 -8.31
CA VAL A 66 -1.08 -12.39 -6.97
C VAL A 66 -0.14 -13.54 -6.64
N VAL A 67 0.16 -14.39 -7.63
CA VAL A 67 1.14 -15.47 -7.46
C VAL A 67 2.51 -14.89 -7.17
N VAL A 68 2.94 -13.85 -7.89
CA VAL A 68 4.20 -13.15 -7.67
C VAL A 68 4.27 -12.54 -6.26
N MET A 69 3.22 -11.84 -5.83
CA MET A 69 3.14 -11.23 -4.49
C MET A 69 3.19 -12.27 -3.35
N LEU A 70 2.68 -13.48 -3.56
CA LEU A 70 2.65 -14.55 -2.56
C LEU A 70 3.88 -15.48 -2.58
N ASP A 71 4.55 -15.59 -3.73
CA ASP A 71 5.70 -16.47 -3.89
C ASP A 71 6.99 -15.78 -3.43
N VAL A 72 7.66 -16.36 -2.43
CA VAL A 72 8.95 -15.88 -1.90
C VAL A 72 10.07 -15.87 -2.95
N ARG A 73 9.95 -16.66 -4.03
CA ARG A 73 10.95 -16.80 -5.09
C ARG A 73 10.75 -15.82 -6.23
N SER A 74 9.54 -15.29 -6.37
CA SER A 74 9.18 -14.37 -7.44
C SER A 74 9.84 -13.03 -7.14
N ALA A 75 10.91 -12.78 -7.87
CA ALA A 75 11.83 -11.66 -7.83
C ALA A 75 11.29 -10.35 -7.21
N GLY A 76 11.88 -9.93 -6.09
CA GLY A 76 11.73 -8.57 -5.54
C GLY A 76 12.23 -8.39 -4.10
N GLY A 77 12.27 -9.45 -3.29
CA GLY A 77 12.49 -9.32 -1.83
C GLY A 77 13.91 -9.57 -1.30
N ALA A 78 14.88 -9.98 -2.13
CA ALA A 78 16.15 -10.52 -1.62
C ALA A 78 17.28 -9.48 -1.46
N SER A 79 17.06 -8.22 -1.81
CA SER A 79 18.09 -7.19 -1.66
C SER A 79 17.44 -5.84 -1.41
N VAL A 80 17.62 -5.32 -0.20
CA VAL A 80 17.42 -3.89 0.13
C VAL A 80 18.21 -3.01 -0.86
N HIS A 81 19.25 -3.57 -1.51
CA HIS A 81 20.03 -2.96 -2.60
C HIS A 81 19.50 -3.12 -4.03
N ARG A 82 18.32 -3.70 -4.26
CA ARG A 82 17.56 -3.41 -5.50
C ARG A 82 16.71 -2.15 -5.27
N LEU A 83 17.38 -1.11 -4.76
CA LEU A 83 16.99 0.26 -4.99
C LEU A 83 16.98 0.46 -6.51
N HIS A 84 15.79 0.44 -7.08
CA HIS A 84 15.43 1.18 -8.29
C HIS A 84 16.55 1.22 -9.36
N ASP A 85 16.69 0.20 -10.22
CA ASP A 85 17.43 0.42 -11.48
C ASP A 85 16.57 1.39 -12.31
N PRO A 86 17.02 2.61 -12.63
CA PRO A 86 16.25 3.56 -13.41
C PRO A 86 15.94 3.09 -14.84
N ARG A 87 16.47 1.94 -15.28
CA ARG A 87 16.12 1.26 -16.53
C ARG A 87 14.87 0.38 -16.43
N ASP A 88 14.41 0.06 -15.22
CA ASP A 88 13.16 -0.69 -14.95
C ASP A 88 11.95 0.26 -14.73
N ALA A 89 12.05 1.51 -15.19
CA ALA A 89 11.06 2.56 -14.93
C ALA A 89 9.67 2.30 -15.56
N ASP A 90 9.57 1.38 -16.53
CA ASP A 90 8.33 1.17 -17.31
C ASP A 90 7.38 0.13 -16.71
N GLU A 91 7.84 -0.76 -15.81
CA GLU A 91 6.99 -1.71 -15.08
C GLU A 91 7.58 -1.94 -13.68
N GLN A 92 7.01 -1.33 -12.63
CA GLN A 92 7.37 -1.70 -11.25
C GLN A 92 6.80 -3.11 -10.96
N PRO A 93 7.62 -4.17 -10.90
CA PRO A 93 7.09 -5.50 -10.65
C PRO A 93 6.56 -5.60 -9.22
N TYR A 94 5.46 -6.32 -9.03
CA TYR A 94 4.95 -6.62 -7.69
C TYR A 94 6.01 -7.34 -6.87
N ARG A 95 6.22 -6.89 -5.63
CA ARG A 95 7.19 -7.51 -4.70
C ARG A 95 6.53 -8.64 -3.93
N SER A 96 7.30 -9.68 -3.58
CA SER A 96 6.82 -10.74 -2.69
C SER A 96 6.65 -10.23 -1.26
N ILE A 97 5.47 -10.38 -0.64
CA ILE A 97 5.23 -9.97 0.76
C ILE A 97 6.23 -10.66 1.69
N LEU A 98 6.29 -11.98 1.63
CA LEU A 98 7.16 -12.76 2.50
C LEU A 98 8.63 -12.49 2.19
N GLY A 99 8.99 -12.37 0.91
CA GLY A 99 10.35 -12.06 0.49
C GLY A 99 10.81 -10.72 1.05
N SER A 100 10.04 -9.66 0.85
CA SER A 100 10.36 -8.31 1.32
C SER A 100 10.42 -8.22 2.84
N LEU A 101 9.46 -8.79 3.57
CA LEU A 101 9.47 -8.76 5.04
C LEU A 101 10.64 -9.57 5.62
N ALA A 102 10.98 -10.71 5.00
CA ALA A 102 12.15 -11.49 5.40
C ALA A 102 13.45 -10.73 5.14
N GLY A 103 13.57 -10.06 3.99
CA GLY A 103 14.75 -9.24 3.65
C GLY A 103 14.95 -8.08 4.62
N ILE A 104 13.88 -7.34 4.94
CA ILE A 104 13.91 -6.26 5.94
C ILE A 104 14.29 -6.82 7.32
N ALA A 105 13.69 -7.95 7.72
CA ALA A 105 13.97 -8.55 9.01
C ALA A 105 15.42 -9.05 9.12
N ASP A 106 15.97 -9.60 8.04
CA ASP A 106 17.38 -10.03 8.00
C ASP A 106 18.34 -8.84 8.08
N TRP A 107 18.06 -7.74 7.36
CA TRP A 107 18.85 -6.50 7.47
C TRP A 107 18.86 -5.96 8.91
N ILE A 108 17.70 -5.87 9.56
CA ILE A 108 17.62 -5.41 10.96
C ILE A 108 18.39 -6.35 11.91
N ARG A 109 18.36 -7.66 11.67
CA ARG A 109 19.14 -8.64 12.45
C ARG A 109 20.64 -8.42 12.27
N GLU A 110 21.09 -8.15 11.05
CA GLU A 110 22.49 -7.86 10.76
C GLU A 110 22.96 -6.59 11.49
N GLU A 111 22.18 -5.51 11.44
CA GLU A 111 22.46 -4.26 12.16
C GLU A 111 22.53 -4.46 13.69
N GLN A 112 21.66 -5.30 14.25
CA GLN A 112 21.67 -5.62 15.69
C GLN A 112 22.63 -6.74 16.07
N GLN A 113 23.35 -7.34 15.11
CA GLN A 113 24.20 -8.52 15.31
C GLN A 113 23.45 -9.70 15.97
N VAL A 114 22.17 -9.86 15.64
CA VAL A 114 21.31 -10.94 16.14
C VAL A 114 21.32 -12.11 15.15
N THR A 115 21.48 -13.32 15.68
CA THR A 115 21.48 -14.52 14.84
C THR A 115 20.14 -14.72 14.15
N ARG A 116 20.21 -15.02 12.85
CA ARG A 116 19.05 -15.41 12.05
C ARG A 116 18.43 -16.72 12.57
N PRO A 117 17.09 -16.83 12.67
CA PRO A 117 16.44 -18.09 12.99
C PRO A 117 16.81 -19.19 12.00
N SER A 118 16.97 -20.43 12.49
CA SER A 118 17.13 -21.58 11.60
C SER A 118 15.79 -21.94 10.94
N GLY A 119 15.79 -22.08 9.62
CA GLY A 119 14.62 -22.50 8.84
C GLY A 119 14.07 -21.44 7.87
N PRO A 120 13.10 -21.82 7.02
CA PRO A 120 12.53 -20.93 6.01
C PRO A 120 11.79 -19.75 6.64
N PRO A 121 11.70 -18.58 5.95
CA PRO A 121 10.92 -17.43 6.41
C PRO A 121 9.44 -17.79 6.55
N GLN A 122 8.78 -17.23 7.56
CA GLN A 122 7.35 -17.42 7.81
C GLN A 122 6.70 -16.06 8.06
N LEU A 123 5.59 -15.78 7.39
CA LEU A 123 4.95 -14.46 7.41
C LEU A 123 4.70 -13.95 8.84
N VAL A 124 4.01 -14.74 9.66
CA VAL A 124 3.68 -14.40 11.06
C VAL A 124 4.95 -14.11 11.88
N ARG A 125 6.02 -14.88 11.65
CA ARG A 125 7.28 -14.72 12.38
C ARG A 125 8.00 -13.44 11.98
N GLU A 126 8.11 -13.17 10.69
CA GLU A 126 8.79 -11.97 10.21
C GLU A 126 8.00 -10.70 10.59
N VAL A 127 6.67 -10.71 10.45
CA VAL A 127 5.80 -9.61 10.93
C VAL A 127 5.95 -9.41 12.44
N GLY A 128 5.89 -10.48 13.24
CA GLY A 128 6.04 -10.41 14.69
C GLY A 128 7.41 -9.84 15.12
N TYR A 129 8.48 -10.25 14.44
CA TYR A 129 9.82 -9.70 14.67
C TYR A 129 9.86 -8.19 14.35
N LEU A 130 9.40 -7.78 13.16
CA LEU A 130 9.40 -6.38 12.75
C LEU A 130 8.58 -5.49 13.69
N LEU A 131 7.38 -5.95 14.10
CA LEU A 131 6.54 -5.25 15.07
C LEU A 131 7.25 -5.01 16.41
N GLY A 132 8.04 -5.99 16.87
CA GLY A 132 8.85 -5.88 18.08
C GLY A 132 10.04 -4.93 17.94
N GLN A 133 10.59 -4.78 16.72
CA GLN A 133 11.76 -3.94 16.47
C GLN A 133 11.45 -2.50 16.08
N LEU A 134 10.19 -2.13 15.79
CA LEU A 134 9.84 -0.77 15.36
C LEU A 134 10.31 0.33 16.31
N ALA A 135 10.27 0.11 17.63
CA ALA A 135 10.72 1.11 18.60
C ALA A 135 12.25 1.33 18.57
N TRP A 136 13.02 0.28 18.23
CA TRP A 136 14.46 0.39 18.00
C TRP A 136 14.75 1.04 16.65
N CYS A 137 14.00 0.67 15.60
CA CYS A 137 14.13 1.26 14.27
C CYS A 137 13.82 2.76 14.30
N ALA A 138 12.85 3.20 15.10
CA ALA A 138 12.49 4.61 15.29
C ALA A 138 13.61 5.48 15.90
N GLN A 139 14.66 4.84 16.43
CA GLN A 139 15.87 5.47 16.93
C GLN A 139 17.03 5.46 15.92
N GLN A 140 16.81 4.95 14.70
CA GLN A 140 17.79 4.90 13.63
C GLN A 140 17.55 5.99 12.57
N GLN A 141 18.61 6.45 11.93
CA GLN A 141 18.55 7.53 10.93
C GLN A 141 17.88 7.11 9.61
N TRP A 142 17.80 5.81 9.34
CA TRP A 142 17.22 5.21 8.13
C TRP A 142 15.74 4.84 8.27
N ILE A 143 15.06 5.27 9.33
CA ILE A 143 13.67 4.89 9.63
C ILE A 143 12.67 5.26 8.53
N ASP A 144 12.94 6.34 7.80
CA ASP A 144 12.17 6.77 6.63
C ASP A 144 12.24 5.74 5.49
N GLU A 145 13.43 5.21 5.18
CA GLU A 145 13.59 4.14 4.18
C GLU A 145 12.76 2.91 4.52
N LEU A 146 12.81 2.46 5.78
CA LEU A 146 11.99 1.35 6.27
C LEU A 146 10.48 1.63 6.13
N ALA A 147 10.05 2.84 6.52
CA ALA A 147 8.64 3.22 6.46
C ALA A 147 8.14 3.29 5.01
N ASP A 148 8.97 3.74 4.08
CA ASP A 148 8.69 3.85 2.65
C ASP A 148 8.56 2.47 2.02
N ASP A 149 9.46 1.55 2.36
CA ASP A 149 9.40 0.17 1.89
C ASP A 149 8.12 -0.54 2.34
N ILE A 150 7.76 -0.41 3.62
CA ILE A 150 6.53 -1.00 4.16
C ILE A 150 5.30 -0.35 3.53
N ARG A 151 5.32 0.97 3.31
CA ARG A 151 4.23 1.72 2.68
C ARG A 151 4.00 1.30 1.23
N GLU A 152 5.06 1.14 0.46
CA GLU A 152 4.96 0.68 -0.92
C GLU A 152 4.45 -0.77 -0.99
N LEU A 153 5.00 -1.67 -0.17
CA LEU A 153 4.57 -3.08 -0.15
C LEU A 153 3.09 -3.20 0.22
N HIS A 154 2.67 -2.42 1.23
CA HIS A 154 1.28 -2.31 1.66
C HIS A 154 0.38 -1.80 0.53
N ALA A 155 0.78 -0.74 -0.18
CA ALA A 155 0.01 -0.19 -1.29
C ALA A 155 -0.19 -1.23 -2.41
N GLN A 156 0.86 -1.97 -2.78
CA GLN A 156 0.78 -3.04 -3.79
C GLN A 156 -0.15 -4.18 -3.35
N ALA A 157 -0.03 -4.65 -2.10
CA ALA A 157 -0.88 -5.72 -1.56
C ALA A 157 -2.35 -5.30 -1.49
N ARG A 158 -2.60 -4.07 -1.02
CA ARG A 158 -3.93 -3.46 -0.95
C ARG A 158 -4.60 -3.34 -2.32
N GLN A 159 -3.83 -2.92 -3.33
CA GLN A 159 -4.30 -2.84 -4.71
C GLN A 159 -4.72 -4.22 -5.25
N LEU A 160 -3.89 -5.25 -5.06
CA LEU A 160 -4.19 -6.60 -5.52
C LEU A 160 -5.36 -7.25 -4.78
N ALA A 161 -5.56 -6.90 -3.51
CA ALA A 161 -6.68 -7.34 -2.70
C ALA A 161 -8.02 -6.67 -3.11
N GLY A 162 -7.98 -5.65 -3.99
CA GLY A 162 -9.16 -4.89 -4.37
C GLY A 162 -9.65 -3.92 -3.29
N ASP A 163 -8.84 -3.67 -2.26
CA ASP A 163 -9.11 -2.70 -1.19
C ASP A 163 -8.49 -1.33 -1.51
N ALA A 164 -8.27 -1.04 -2.80
CA ALA A 164 -7.78 0.28 -3.20
C ALA A 164 -8.81 1.35 -2.79
N PRO A 165 -8.37 2.46 -2.15
CA PRO A 165 -9.28 3.58 -1.92
C PRO A 165 -9.78 4.05 -3.28
N PRO A 166 -11.04 4.45 -3.39
CA PRO A 166 -11.58 4.82 -4.67
C PRO A 166 -10.78 6.00 -5.24
N ARG A 167 -10.54 5.96 -6.56
CA ARG A 167 -9.72 6.98 -7.23
C ARG A 167 -10.28 8.37 -6.91
N PRO A 168 -9.41 9.34 -6.60
CA PRO A 168 -9.85 10.70 -6.37
C PRO A 168 -10.55 11.22 -7.63
N LEU A 169 -11.63 11.97 -7.45
CA LEU A 169 -12.36 12.60 -8.55
C LEU A 169 -11.70 13.90 -9.02
N GLY A 170 -10.86 14.51 -8.18
CA GLY A 170 -10.17 15.75 -8.49
C GLY A 170 -9.78 16.56 -7.26
N THR A 171 -9.35 17.80 -7.47
CA THR A 171 -9.11 18.81 -6.45
C THR A 171 -10.40 19.54 -6.05
N CYS A 172 -10.48 20.00 -4.80
CA CYS A 172 -11.62 20.74 -4.29
C CYS A 172 -11.78 22.09 -5.02
N ILE A 173 -13.00 22.42 -5.46
CA ILE A 173 -13.29 23.69 -6.14
C ILE A 173 -13.56 24.85 -5.17
N VAL A 174 -13.54 24.60 -3.85
CA VAL A 174 -13.72 25.66 -2.85
C VAL A 174 -12.49 26.55 -2.86
N VAL A 175 -12.72 27.85 -3.04
CA VAL A 175 -11.65 28.87 -3.03
C VAL A 175 -10.84 28.76 -1.72
N GLY A 176 -9.53 28.57 -1.86
CA GLY A 176 -8.60 28.42 -0.73
C GLY A 176 -8.48 26.99 -0.17
N CYS A 177 -9.20 26.00 -0.71
CA CYS A 177 -9.07 24.61 -0.30
C CYS A 177 -8.26 23.82 -1.34
N THR A 178 -7.14 23.23 -0.92
CA THR A 178 -6.28 22.38 -1.77
C THR A 178 -6.57 20.89 -1.59
N GLY A 179 -7.70 20.54 -0.97
CA GLY A 179 -8.01 19.16 -0.61
C GLY A 179 -8.43 18.31 -1.81
N THR A 180 -8.10 17.02 -1.75
CA THR A 180 -8.51 16.04 -2.77
C THR A 180 -9.94 15.58 -2.49
N VAL A 181 -10.73 15.39 -3.55
CA VAL A 181 -12.13 14.94 -3.49
C VAL A 181 -12.20 13.45 -3.79
N TYR A 182 -12.82 12.70 -2.88
CA TYR A 182 -12.99 11.25 -3.00
C TYR A 182 -14.48 10.89 -3.10
N PRO A 183 -14.87 9.86 -3.86
CA PRO A 183 -16.25 9.42 -3.89
C PRO A 183 -16.66 8.82 -2.54
N VAL A 184 -17.88 9.12 -2.11
CA VAL A 184 -18.46 8.63 -0.84
C VAL A 184 -19.94 8.34 -1.04
N GLN A 185 -20.49 7.46 -0.21
CA GLN A 185 -21.94 7.33 -0.09
C GLN A 185 -22.48 8.40 0.85
N LEU A 186 -23.33 9.29 0.32
CA LEU A 186 -23.99 10.33 1.09
C LEU A 186 -25.33 9.80 1.61
N ARG A 187 -25.62 10.09 2.88
CA ARG A 187 -26.91 9.79 3.51
C ARG A 187 -27.76 11.06 3.50
N THR A 188 -28.92 10.97 2.87
CA THR A 188 -29.94 12.03 2.85
C THR A 188 -31.28 11.47 3.31
N VAL A 189 -32.28 12.34 3.44
CA VAL A 189 -33.66 11.95 3.82
C VAL A 189 -34.27 11.00 2.78
N GLU A 190 -33.83 11.09 1.53
CA GLU A 190 -34.31 10.28 0.39
C GLU A 190 -33.58 8.93 0.25
N GLY A 191 -32.52 8.71 1.04
CA GLY A 191 -31.75 7.47 1.05
C GLY A 191 -30.24 7.68 0.92
N ILE A 192 -29.56 6.58 0.55
CA ILE A 192 -28.12 6.55 0.30
C ILE A 192 -27.89 6.69 -1.20
N HIS A 193 -27.07 7.64 -1.61
CA HIS A 193 -26.68 7.82 -3.01
C HIS A 193 -25.19 8.14 -3.15
N ASP A 194 -24.69 7.98 -4.37
CA ASP A 194 -23.29 8.27 -4.69
C ASP A 194 -23.05 9.78 -4.74
N GLY A 195 -22.04 10.22 -4.01
CA GLY A 195 -21.54 11.58 -4.01
C GLY A 195 -20.03 11.59 -3.87
N ALA A 196 -19.48 12.74 -3.49
CA ALA A 196 -18.07 12.87 -3.16
C ALA A 196 -17.86 13.83 -1.99
N ARG A 197 -16.68 13.76 -1.37
CA ARG A 197 -16.33 14.59 -0.23
C ARG A 197 -14.87 15.02 -0.31
N CYS A 198 -14.61 16.29 -0.04
CA CYS A 198 -13.25 16.80 0.13
C CYS A 198 -12.61 16.26 1.41
N SER A 199 -11.35 15.84 1.33
CA SER A 199 -10.58 15.35 2.49
C SER A 199 -10.24 16.43 3.53
N ILE A 200 -10.19 17.70 3.13
CA ILE A 200 -9.80 18.83 4.01
C ILE A 200 -11.02 19.58 4.53
N CYS A 201 -11.77 20.24 3.64
CA CYS A 201 -12.90 21.08 4.07
C CYS A 201 -14.20 20.29 4.29
N HIS A 202 -14.20 18.98 4.04
CA HIS A 202 -15.34 18.08 4.16
C HIS A 202 -16.60 18.47 3.36
N ARG A 203 -16.49 19.44 2.44
CA ARG A 203 -17.57 19.77 1.50
C ARG A 203 -17.98 18.52 0.72
N THR A 204 -19.28 18.29 0.67
CA THR A 204 -19.90 17.24 -0.13
C THR A 204 -20.23 17.75 -1.53
N TYR A 205 -20.10 16.87 -2.51
CA TYR A 205 -20.45 17.08 -3.91
C TYR A 205 -21.47 16.02 -4.31
N ASP A 206 -22.64 16.44 -4.76
CA ASP A 206 -23.69 15.56 -5.27
C ASP A 206 -24.29 16.15 -6.56
N GLY A 207 -25.04 15.34 -7.31
CA GLY A 207 -25.74 15.79 -8.52
C GLY A 207 -24.90 16.66 -9.47
N LEU A 208 -25.34 17.91 -9.68
CA LEU A 208 -24.68 18.86 -10.57
C LEU A 208 -23.31 19.34 -10.06
N ASP A 209 -23.04 19.27 -8.76
CA ASP A 209 -21.75 19.67 -8.19
C ASP A 209 -20.64 18.70 -8.59
N LEU A 210 -20.96 17.42 -8.86
CA LEU A 210 -20.01 16.46 -9.44
C LEU A 210 -19.66 16.79 -10.90
N VAL A 211 -20.64 17.27 -11.68
CA VAL A 211 -20.40 17.72 -13.06
C VAL A 211 -19.49 18.94 -13.08
N ARG A 212 -19.73 19.90 -12.19
CA ARG A 212 -18.88 21.09 -12.02
C ARG A 212 -17.45 20.72 -11.60
N LEU A 213 -17.32 19.76 -10.67
CA LEU A 213 -16.02 19.24 -10.26
C LEU A 213 -15.26 18.69 -11.47
N ARG A 214 -15.90 17.86 -12.30
CA ARG A 214 -15.28 17.27 -13.50
C ARG A 214 -14.83 18.34 -14.50
N VAL A 215 -15.69 19.30 -14.81
CA VAL A 215 -15.35 20.40 -15.75
C VAL A 215 -14.16 21.22 -15.23
N ALA A 216 -14.10 21.47 -13.92
CA ALA A 216 -12.97 22.18 -13.32
C ALA A 216 -11.64 21.41 -13.47
N GLN A 217 -11.67 20.07 -13.41
CA GLN A 217 -10.46 19.26 -13.64
C GLN A 217 -10.02 19.24 -15.10
N GLU A 218 -10.95 19.32 -16.06
CA GLU A 218 -10.63 19.35 -17.50
C GLU A 218 -10.03 20.70 -17.94
N ALA A 219 -10.27 21.77 -17.18
CA ALA A 219 -9.77 23.12 -17.45
C ALA A 219 -8.44 23.46 -16.75
N SER A 220 -7.93 22.55 -15.92
CA SER A 220 -6.69 22.70 -15.13
C SER A 220 -5.52 21.98 -15.80
#